data_AF-A0A840VD29-F1
#
_entry.id   AF-A0A840VD29-F1
#
_cell.length_a   1.000
_cell.length_b   1.000
_cell.length_c   1.000
_cell.angle_alpha   90.00
_cell.angle_beta   90.00
_cell.angle_gamma   90.00
#
_symmetry.space_group_name_H-M   'P 1'
#
loop_
_entity.id
_entity.type
_entity.pdbx_description
1 polymer ?
#
loop_
_entity_poly.entity_id
_entity_poly.type
_entity_poly.pdbx_seq_one_letter_code
_entity_poly.pdbx_strand_id
1 'polypeptide(L)'
;MLAEPDAWRKTSCETSDQLEKEPGYFYLRRTVRWRYVPVDQPFATPVISPAKPRIIDNGFLGPGLLAELLANKYLYHLPFHRQHQLNLRRHGVDIDENTMHDAAEKVGDQLGILVARMKERMLAGGVVRSDETPVRCLDRTAPGGTAPGGSKLGYFWVYRGPSGDVIFDWQTSREHRHLAQWFDENFEGVLLSDGYQAYAAYCELQARRRKKVRRAACLAHIRRKFEAALKERPAVVAWILKQIAALYRIERDLEDHGATTEVRARVRHNRSLPLIRLLGKALKHLSATAIRPKSRLGEALHYALGQWSAMHTFLDDGRVAIDNNSTERDIRSTAVGKKNWLCVSRKEVNDVEKAA
;
A
#
# COMPACT_ATOMS: atom_id res chain seq x y z
N MET A 1 -3.29 5.24 -48.75
CA MET A 1 -3.89 4.13 -49.51
C MET A 1 -5.38 4.16 -49.22
N LEU A 2 -6.19 4.61 -50.18
CA LEU A 2 -7.65 4.52 -50.06
C LEU A 2 -8.01 3.04 -50.20
N ALA A 3 -8.73 2.47 -49.25
CA ALA A 3 -9.16 1.08 -49.35
C ALA A 3 -10.12 0.96 -50.54
N GLU A 4 -9.74 0.21 -51.58
CA GLU A 4 -10.58 -0.12 -52.75
C GLU A 4 -11.53 -1.27 -52.37
N PRO A 5 -12.75 -1.02 -51.89
CA PRO A 5 -13.55 -2.05 -51.23
C PRO A 5 -14.06 -3.10 -52.22
N ASP A 6 -14.28 -2.69 -53.47
CA ASP A 6 -14.82 -3.52 -54.55
C ASP A 6 -13.82 -4.56 -55.07
N ALA A 7 -12.53 -4.39 -54.78
CA ALA A 7 -11.48 -5.34 -55.12
C ALA A 7 -11.46 -6.57 -54.20
N TRP A 8 -12.28 -6.60 -53.14
CA TRP A 8 -12.24 -7.62 -52.10
C TRP A 8 -13.60 -8.28 -51.90
N ARG A 9 -13.61 -9.62 -51.79
CA ARG A 9 -14.80 -10.39 -51.41
C ARG A 9 -14.69 -10.90 -49.97
N LYS A 10 -15.80 -10.82 -49.22
CA LYS A 10 -15.94 -11.41 -47.88
C LYS A 10 -16.06 -12.92 -48.00
N THR A 11 -15.36 -13.68 -47.15
CA THR A 11 -15.40 -15.15 -47.17
C THR A 11 -15.98 -15.71 -45.87
N SER A 12 -15.21 -15.70 -44.80
CA SER A 12 -15.64 -16.12 -43.47
C SER A 12 -15.41 -15.00 -42.45
N CYS A 13 -15.82 -15.23 -41.21
CA CYS A 13 -15.54 -14.30 -40.12
C CYS A 13 -15.00 -15.04 -38.91
N GLU A 14 -14.21 -14.32 -38.12
CA GLU A 14 -13.90 -14.70 -36.75
C GLU A 14 -14.80 -13.89 -35.82
N THR A 15 -15.42 -14.58 -34.88
CA THR A 15 -16.23 -13.96 -33.84
C THR A 15 -15.55 -14.14 -32.50
N SER A 16 -15.68 -13.15 -31.64
CA SER A 16 -15.24 -13.27 -30.26
C SER A 16 -16.10 -12.43 -29.35
N ASP A 17 -16.48 -13.03 -28.24
CA ASP A 17 -17.42 -12.46 -27.29
C ASP A 17 -16.71 -12.08 -25.99
N GLN A 18 -17.15 -10.97 -25.39
CA GLN A 18 -16.76 -10.59 -24.04
C GLN A 18 -18.00 -10.19 -23.23
N LEU A 19 -18.11 -10.73 -22.02
CA LEU A 19 -19.09 -10.27 -21.05
C LEU A 19 -18.60 -8.96 -20.43
N GLU A 20 -19.37 -7.91 -20.64
CA GLU A 20 -19.12 -6.58 -20.10
C GLU A 20 -20.21 -6.19 -19.11
N LYS A 21 -19.91 -5.16 -18.34
CA LYS A 21 -20.83 -4.56 -17.38
C LYS A 21 -20.74 -3.05 -17.43
N GLU A 22 -21.90 -2.43 -17.58
CA GLU A 22 -22.12 -1.02 -17.29
C GLU A 22 -22.94 -0.90 -16.00
N PRO A 23 -22.96 0.26 -15.33
CA PRO A 23 -23.78 0.46 -14.16
C PRO A 23 -25.24 0.03 -14.40
N GLY A 24 -25.65 -1.05 -13.73
CA GLY A 24 -27.03 -1.56 -13.74
C GLY A 24 -27.29 -2.79 -14.63
N TYR A 25 -26.46 -3.11 -15.62
CA TYR A 25 -26.74 -4.26 -16.50
C TYR A 25 -25.49 -4.89 -17.12
N PHE A 26 -25.61 -6.17 -17.45
CA PHE A 26 -24.61 -6.94 -18.18
C PHE A 26 -24.97 -7.00 -19.66
N TYR A 27 -23.95 -7.06 -20.52
CA TYR A 27 -24.14 -7.24 -21.95
C TYR A 27 -23.00 -8.05 -22.56
N LEU A 28 -23.28 -8.70 -23.69
CA LEU A 28 -22.29 -9.43 -24.46
C LEU A 28 -21.76 -8.54 -25.60
N ARG A 29 -20.50 -8.17 -25.55
CA ARG A 29 -19.83 -7.48 -26.66
C ARG A 29 -19.25 -8.51 -27.63
N ARG A 30 -19.94 -8.73 -28.75
CA ARG A 30 -19.45 -9.54 -29.86
C ARG A 30 -18.64 -8.70 -30.84
N THR A 31 -17.39 -9.06 -31.04
CA THR A 31 -16.52 -8.50 -32.08
C THR A 31 -16.47 -9.46 -33.25
N VAL A 32 -16.90 -8.99 -34.44
CA VAL A 32 -16.85 -9.76 -35.69
C VAL A 32 -15.75 -9.19 -36.58
N ARG A 33 -14.79 -10.03 -36.96
CA ARG A 33 -13.71 -9.68 -37.89
C ARG A 33 -13.87 -10.49 -39.16
N TRP A 34 -14.15 -9.80 -40.25
CA TRP A 34 -14.32 -10.43 -41.57
C TRP A 34 -12.96 -10.76 -42.19
N ARG A 35 -12.88 -11.93 -42.81
CA ARG A 35 -11.79 -12.34 -43.68
C ARG A 35 -12.13 -11.95 -45.12
N TYR A 36 -11.13 -11.45 -45.83
CA TYR A 36 -11.25 -10.98 -47.20
C TYR A 36 -10.22 -11.66 -48.09
N VAL A 37 -10.59 -11.94 -49.34
CA VAL A 37 -9.66 -12.31 -50.41
C VAL A 37 -9.88 -11.38 -51.60
N PRO A 38 -8.83 -11.10 -52.41
CA PRO A 38 -9.00 -10.37 -53.66
C PRO A 38 -9.99 -11.08 -54.59
N VAL A 39 -10.78 -10.31 -55.33
CA VAL A 39 -11.79 -10.87 -56.27
C VAL A 39 -11.12 -11.65 -57.41
N ASP A 40 -9.95 -11.19 -57.88
CA ASP A 40 -9.14 -11.80 -58.94
C ASP A 40 -8.39 -13.06 -58.48
N GLN A 41 -8.17 -13.22 -57.16
CA GLN A 41 -7.41 -14.34 -56.58
C GLN A 41 -8.22 -15.08 -55.50
N PRO A 42 -9.26 -15.84 -55.90
CA PRO A 42 -10.21 -16.45 -54.99
C PRO A 42 -9.63 -17.47 -54.00
N PHE A 43 -8.45 -18.04 -54.31
CA PHE A 43 -7.76 -19.05 -53.51
C PHE A 43 -6.55 -18.50 -52.72
N ALA A 44 -6.35 -17.18 -52.71
CA ALA A 44 -5.28 -16.55 -51.93
C ALA A 44 -5.55 -16.66 -50.41
N THR A 45 -4.48 -16.54 -49.62
CA THR A 45 -4.59 -16.50 -48.15
C THR A 45 -5.47 -15.34 -47.70
N PRO A 46 -6.55 -15.59 -46.95
CA PRO A 46 -7.45 -14.52 -46.51
C PRO A 46 -6.76 -13.52 -45.59
N VAL A 47 -6.99 -12.24 -45.84
CA VAL A 47 -6.53 -11.14 -45.00
C VAL A 47 -7.60 -10.80 -43.96
N ILE A 48 -7.17 -10.55 -42.73
CA ILE A 48 -8.05 -10.19 -41.60
C ILE A 48 -7.43 -9.05 -40.80
N SER A 49 -8.26 -8.16 -40.27
CA SER A 49 -7.79 -7.14 -39.32
C SER A 49 -7.19 -7.80 -38.07
N PRO A 50 -6.04 -7.31 -37.55
CA PRO A 50 -5.49 -7.74 -36.28
C PRO A 50 -6.54 -7.67 -35.16
N ALA A 51 -6.45 -8.60 -34.21
CA ALA A 51 -7.31 -8.57 -33.04
C ALA A 51 -6.92 -7.36 -32.20
N LYS A 52 -7.91 -6.64 -31.66
CA LYS A 52 -7.60 -5.64 -30.64
C LYS A 52 -7.03 -6.36 -29.41
N PRO A 53 -5.96 -5.82 -28.79
CA PRO A 53 -5.42 -6.39 -27.58
C PRO A 53 -6.48 -6.40 -26.48
N ARG A 54 -6.43 -7.43 -25.64
CA ARG A 54 -7.31 -7.59 -24.49
C ARG A 54 -6.48 -7.53 -23.22
N ILE A 55 -7.14 -7.23 -22.10
CA ILE A 55 -6.49 -7.34 -20.79
C ILE A 55 -6.10 -8.80 -20.58
N ILE A 56 -7.06 -9.72 -20.60
CA ILE A 56 -6.75 -11.16 -20.56
C ILE A 56 -6.81 -11.71 -21.99
N ASP A 57 -5.71 -12.29 -22.46
CA ASP A 57 -5.66 -12.92 -23.78
C ASP A 57 -6.70 -14.02 -23.91
N ASN A 58 -7.51 -13.94 -24.98
CA ASN A 58 -8.68 -14.80 -25.21
C ASN A 58 -9.70 -14.82 -24.04
N GLY A 59 -9.61 -13.85 -23.12
CA GLY A 59 -10.47 -13.76 -21.95
C GLY A 59 -11.89 -13.36 -22.30
N PHE A 60 -12.84 -14.01 -21.61
CA PHE A 60 -14.27 -13.75 -21.75
C PHE A 60 -14.71 -12.50 -20.97
N LEU A 61 -14.07 -12.19 -19.84
CA LEU A 61 -14.44 -11.00 -19.05
C LEU A 61 -13.88 -9.74 -19.73
N GLY A 62 -14.76 -8.79 -19.98
CA GLY A 62 -14.41 -7.48 -20.54
C GLY A 62 -13.80 -6.53 -19.49
N PRO A 63 -13.07 -5.49 -19.93
CA PRO A 63 -12.40 -4.52 -19.06
C PRO A 63 -13.30 -3.85 -18.02
N GLY A 64 -14.55 -3.49 -18.37
CA GLY A 64 -15.46 -2.81 -17.44
C GLY A 64 -15.86 -3.74 -16.28
N LEU A 65 -16.17 -4.98 -16.61
CA LEU A 65 -16.48 -6.02 -15.61
C LEU A 65 -15.25 -6.37 -14.76
N LEU A 66 -14.07 -6.54 -15.37
CA LEU A 66 -12.82 -6.78 -14.64
C LEU A 66 -12.54 -5.67 -13.62
N ALA A 67 -12.66 -4.40 -14.03
CA ALA A 67 -12.46 -3.27 -13.14
C ALA A 67 -13.44 -3.29 -11.97
N GLU A 68 -14.73 -3.58 -12.21
CA GLU A 68 -15.73 -3.66 -11.15
C GLU A 68 -15.46 -4.82 -10.18
N LEU A 69 -15.12 -6.01 -10.68
CA LEU A 69 -14.83 -7.19 -9.85
C LEU A 69 -13.66 -6.91 -8.89
N LEU A 70 -12.60 -6.27 -9.40
CA LEU A 70 -11.41 -5.91 -8.61
C LEU A 70 -11.68 -4.78 -7.63
N ALA A 71 -12.41 -3.74 -8.03
CA ALA A 71 -12.82 -2.66 -7.13
C ALA A 71 -13.69 -3.21 -5.99
N ASN A 72 -14.67 -4.04 -6.31
CA ASN A 72 -15.50 -4.72 -5.31
C ASN A 72 -14.64 -5.55 -4.36
N LYS A 73 -13.67 -6.32 -4.87
CA LYS A 73 -12.81 -7.18 -4.05
C LYS A 73 -11.88 -6.40 -3.14
N TYR A 74 -11.11 -5.46 -3.69
CA TYR A 74 -9.97 -4.85 -3.01
C TYR A 74 -10.29 -3.49 -2.39
N LEU A 75 -11.12 -2.68 -3.05
CA LEU A 75 -11.52 -1.36 -2.55
C LEU A 75 -12.73 -1.44 -1.60
N TYR A 76 -13.75 -2.22 -1.96
CA TYR A 76 -14.99 -2.33 -1.18
C TYR A 76 -15.05 -3.59 -0.31
N HIS A 77 -14.02 -4.43 -0.35
CA HIS A 77 -13.88 -5.64 0.48
C HIS A 77 -15.07 -6.61 0.37
N LEU A 78 -15.65 -6.73 -0.83
CA LEU A 78 -16.69 -7.69 -1.20
C LEU A 78 -16.02 -8.96 -1.76
N PRO A 79 -15.95 -10.08 -1.00
CA PRO A 79 -15.35 -11.33 -1.44
C PRO A 79 -16.04 -11.89 -2.70
N PHE A 80 -15.31 -12.67 -3.50
CA PHE A 80 -15.82 -13.21 -4.76
C PHE A 80 -17.07 -14.08 -4.59
N HIS A 81 -17.18 -14.89 -3.54
CA HIS A 81 -18.45 -15.60 -3.25
C HIS A 81 -19.67 -14.69 -3.15
N ARG A 82 -19.53 -13.49 -2.55
CA ARG A 82 -20.64 -12.52 -2.47
C ARG A 82 -20.89 -11.85 -3.81
N GLN A 83 -19.84 -11.61 -4.59
CA GLN A 83 -19.98 -11.07 -5.95
C GLN A 83 -20.66 -12.06 -6.89
N HIS A 84 -20.28 -13.34 -6.83
CA HIS A 84 -20.93 -14.43 -7.56
C HIS A 84 -22.43 -14.49 -7.22
N GLN A 85 -22.77 -14.56 -5.93
CA GLN A 85 -24.18 -14.56 -5.49
C GLN A 85 -24.94 -13.31 -5.95
N LEU A 86 -24.30 -12.13 -5.91
CA LEU A 86 -24.91 -10.87 -6.36
C LEU A 86 -25.24 -10.93 -7.85
N ASN A 87 -24.26 -11.32 -8.68
CA ASN A 87 -24.40 -11.38 -10.13
C ASN A 87 -25.44 -12.43 -10.55
N LEU A 88 -25.39 -13.61 -9.93
CA LEU A 88 -26.34 -14.70 -10.22
C LEU A 88 -27.76 -14.33 -9.82
N ARG A 89 -27.97 -13.86 -8.58
CA ARG A 89 -29.33 -13.63 -8.04
C ARG A 89 -30.00 -12.37 -8.61
N ARG A 90 -29.23 -11.31 -8.88
CA ARG A 90 -29.81 -10.05 -9.36
C ARG A 90 -29.86 -9.93 -10.88
N HIS A 91 -28.90 -10.54 -11.57
CA HIS A 91 -28.74 -10.36 -13.00
C HIS A 91 -28.85 -11.66 -13.79
N GLY A 92 -28.97 -12.82 -13.13
CA GLY A 92 -29.00 -14.12 -13.81
C GLY A 92 -27.67 -14.49 -14.46
N VAL A 93 -26.58 -13.81 -14.10
CA VAL A 93 -25.25 -14.00 -14.70
C VAL A 93 -24.41 -14.85 -13.78
N ASP A 94 -24.14 -16.08 -14.21
CA ASP A 94 -23.33 -17.05 -13.48
C ASP A 94 -21.84 -16.89 -13.84
N ILE A 95 -21.07 -16.30 -12.93
CA ILE A 95 -19.61 -16.18 -13.05
C ILE A 95 -19.01 -16.93 -11.87
N ASP A 96 -18.31 -18.04 -12.14
CA ASP A 96 -17.71 -18.85 -11.10
C ASP A 96 -16.64 -18.08 -10.29
N GLU A 97 -16.51 -18.41 -9.01
CA GLU A 97 -15.54 -17.77 -8.12
C GLU A 97 -14.09 -17.99 -8.58
N ASN A 98 -13.74 -19.17 -9.09
CA ASN A 98 -12.39 -19.43 -9.59
C ASN A 98 -12.11 -18.59 -10.83
N THR A 99 -13.11 -18.39 -11.69
CA THR A 99 -12.96 -17.49 -12.85
C THR A 99 -12.63 -16.06 -12.40
N MET A 100 -13.26 -15.58 -11.32
CA MET A 100 -12.93 -14.26 -10.75
C MET A 100 -11.53 -14.23 -10.12
N HIS A 101 -11.12 -15.30 -9.44
CA HIS A 101 -9.79 -15.44 -8.86
C HIS A 101 -8.70 -15.42 -9.94
N ASP A 102 -8.83 -16.25 -10.97
CA ASP A 102 -7.88 -16.35 -12.08
C ASP A 102 -7.79 -15.04 -12.85
N ALA A 103 -8.94 -14.38 -13.07
CA ALA A 103 -8.96 -13.06 -13.68
C ALA A 103 -8.23 -12.03 -12.81
N ALA A 104 -8.39 -12.07 -11.49
CA ALA A 104 -7.72 -11.16 -10.58
C ALA A 104 -6.21 -11.37 -10.54
N GLU A 105 -5.72 -12.62 -10.59
CA GLU A 105 -4.29 -12.92 -10.68
C GLU A 105 -3.70 -12.36 -11.99
N LYS A 106 -4.32 -12.66 -13.14
CA LYS A 106 -3.84 -12.19 -14.45
C LYS A 106 -3.82 -10.67 -14.58
N VAL A 107 -4.85 -9.99 -14.07
CA VAL A 107 -4.86 -8.52 -14.05
C VAL A 107 -3.80 -7.99 -13.07
N GLY A 108 -3.65 -8.64 -11.91
CA GLY A 108 -2.62 -8.30 -10.92
C GLY A 108 -1.21 -8.34 -11.50
N ASP A 109 -0.87 -9.39 -12.24
CA ASP A 109 0.43 -9.54 -12.91
C ASP A 109 0.70 -8.37 -13.89
N GLN A 110 -0.32 -7.98 -14.65
CA GLN A 110 -0.21 -6.85 -15.59
C GLN A 110 -0.08 -5.50 -14.89
N LEU A 111 -0.65 -5.34 -13.69
CA LEU A 111 -0.49 -4.12 -12.89
C LEU A 111 0.91 -4.00 -12.28
N GLY A 112 1.74 -5.05 -12.34
CA GLY A 112 3.11 -5.06 -11.86
C GLY A 112 3.98 -3.93 -12.43
N ILE A 113 3.79 -3.56 -13.71
CA ILE A 113 4.51 -2.43 -14.33
C ILE A 113 4.15 -1.08 -13.68
N LEU A 114 2.90 -0.91 -13.25
CA LEU A 114 2.46 0.29 -12.56
C LEU A 114 3.04 0.34 -11.15
N VAL A 115 3.02 -0.79 -10.43
CA VAL A 115 3.61 -0.91 -9.10
C VAL A 115 5.12 -0.65 -9.14
N ALA A 116 5.82 -1.17 -10.14
CA ALA A 116 7.24 -0.90 -10.36
C ALA A 116 7.48 0.60 -10.57
N ARG A 117 6.69 1.25 -11.43
CA ARG A 117 6.81 2.69 -11.69
C ARG A 117 6.46 3.55 -10.46
N MET A 118 5.47 3.14 -9.68
CA MET A 118 5.12 3.78 -8.40
C MET A 118 6.29 3.66 -7.41
N LYS A 119 6.92 2.49 -7.32
CA LYS A 119 8.09 2.25 -6.46
C LYS A 119 9.26 3.15 -6.87
N GLU A 120 9.61 3.20 -8.15
CA GLU A 120 10.67 4.08 -8.67
C GLU A 120 10.44 5.53 -8.28
N ARG A 121 9.22 6.05 -8.51
CA ARG A 121 8.85 7.43 -8.15
C ARG A 121 8.89 7.67 -6.65
N MET A 122 8.45 6.69 -5.85
CA MET A 122 8.47 6.74 -4.40
C MET A 122 9.91 6.83 -3.87
N LEU A 123 10.81 6.01 -4.40
CA LEU A 123 12.23 6.01 -4.01
C LEU A 123 12.95 7.28 -4.49
N ALA A 124 12.68 7.73 -5.71
CA ALA A 124 13.22 8.99 -6.24
C ALA A 124 12.78 10.22 -5.43
N GLY A 125 11.62 10.15 -4.77
CA GLY A 125 11.13 11.19 -3.88
C GLY A 125 11.94 11.38 -2.60
N GLY A 126 12.84 10.44 -2.25
CA GLY A 126 13.79 10.55 -1.15
C GLY A 126 13.18 10.52 0.26
N VAL A 127 11.87 10.47 0.40
CA VAL A 127 11.16 10.31 1.69
C VAL A 127 10.10 9.23 1.53
N VAL A 128 10.26 8.15 2.27
CA VAL A 128 9.30 7.04 2.30
C VAL A 128 8.72 6.93 3.68
N ARG A 129 7.40 6.86 3.76
CA ARG A 129 6.68 6.55 4.99
C ARG A 129 6.38 5.06 5.02
N SER A 130 6.60 4.41 6.16
CA SER A 130 6.42 2.97 6.29
C SER A 130 5.70 2.60 7.57
N ASP A 131 4.84 1.59 7.48
CA ASP A 131 4.16 0.94 8.61
C ASP A 131 3.83 -0.51 8.22
N GLU A 132 3.35 -1.31 9.15
CA GLU A 132 2.99 -2.70 8.90
C GLU A 132 1.69 -3.10 9.59
N THR A 133 0.86 -3.88 8.90
CA THR A 133 -0.37 -4.43 9.47
C THR A 133 -0.35 -5.95 9.46
N PRO A 134 -0.61 -6.61 10.61
CA PRO A 134 -0.71 -8.06 10.67
C PRO A 134 -1.97 -8.56 9.98
N VAL A 135 -1.82 -9.72 9.35
CA VAL A 135 -2.86 -10.44 8.61
C VAL A 135 -2.68 -11.94 8.84
N ARG A 136 -3.77 -12.68 9.05
CA ARG A 136 -3.70 -14.15 9.14
C ARG A 136 -3.41 -14.73 7.76
N CYS A 137 -2.46 -15.65 7.71
CA CYS A 137 -2.04 -16.37 6.53
C CYS A 137 -2.22 -17.87 6.75
N LEU A 138 -2.84 -18.58 5.80
CA LEU A 138 -2.87 -20.03 5.81
C LEU A 138 -1.50 -20.59 5.44
N ASP A 139 -0.99 -21.49 6.27
CA ASP A 139 0.26 -22.21 6.04
C ASP A 139 -0.04 -23.70 6.13
N ARG A 140 -0.26 -24.32 4.97
CA ARG A 140 -0.59 -25.76 4.87
C ARG A 140 0.57 -26.65 5.32
N THR A 141 1.79 -26.12 5.25
CA THR A 141 3.02 -26.78 5.71
C THR A 141 3.28 -26.60 7.21
N ALA A 142 2.52 -25.74 7.91
CA ALA A 142 2.70 -25.56 9.35
C ALA A 142 2.05 -26.73 10.10
N PRO A 143 2.72 -27.31 11.13
CA PRO A 143 2.14 -28.36 11.95
C PRO A 143 0.90 -27.82 12.67
N GLY A 144 -0.28 -28.19 12.20
CA GLY A 144 -1.58 -27.78 12.70
C GLY A 144 -2.17 -28.81 13.66
N GLY A 145 -1.51 -29.08 14.79
CA GLY A 145 -2.02 -30.11 15.71
C GLY A 145 -2.21 -31.47 15.00
N THR A 146 -3.40 -32.08 15.11
CA THR A 146 -3.69 -33.45 14.60
C THR A 146 -3.87 -33.56 13.08
N ALA A 147 -3.72 -32.48 12.30
CA ALA A 147 -3.71 -32.53 10.83
C ALA A 147 -2.78 -31.44 10.24
N PRO A 148 -2.18 -31.64 9.05
CA PRO A 148 -1.49 -30.55 8.34
C PRO A 148 -2.49 -29.43 7.99
N GLY A 149 -2.17 -28.18 8.33
CA GLY A 149 -3.04 -27.02 8.15
C GLY A 149 -3.08 -26.08 9.34
N GLY A 150 -2.16 -25.11 9.38
CA GLY A 150 -2.13 -24.04 10.40
C GLY A 150 -2.38 -22.65 9.82
N SER A 151 -2.55 -21.66 10.71
CA SER A 151 -2.50 -20.23 10.34
C SER A 151 -1.35 -19.54 11.05
N LYS A 152 -0.59 -18.71 10.32
CA LYS A 152 0.46 -17.85 10.87
C LYS A 152 0.16 -16.38 10.61
N LEU A 153 0.90 -15.49 11.27
CA LEU A 153 0.84 -14.07 10.96
C LEU A 153 1.74 -13.77 9.76
N GLY A 154 1.15 -13.23 8.70
CA GLY A 154 1.84 -12.43 7.69
C GLY A 154 1.60 -10.95 7.93
N TYR A 155 2.27 -10.13 7.13
CA TYR A 155 2.28 -8.68 7.28
C TYR A 155 2.21 -8.04 5.91
N PHE A 156 1.27 -7.11 5.74
CA PHE A 156 1.42 -6.12 4.69
C PHE A 156 2.31 -5.00 5.23
N TRP A 157 3.49 -4.87 4.64
CA TRP A 157 4.32 -3.69 4.75
C TRP A 157 3.75 -2.63 3.82
N VAL A 158 3.51 -1.44 4.35
CA VAL A 158 2.86 -0.37 3.61
C VAL A 158 3.83 0.76 3.46
N TYR A 159 4.14 1.08 2.20
CA TYR A 159 5.04 2.16 1.83
C TYR A 159 4.25 3.27 1.17
N ARG A 160 4.50 4.51 1.60
CA ARG A 160 3.87 5.70 1.03
C ARG A 160 4.92 6.72 0.60
N GLY A 161 4.84 7.12 -0.65
CA GLY A 161 5.70 8.15 -1.24
C GLY A 161 5.17 9.57 -1.07
N PRO A 162 5.98 10.59 -1.39
CA PRO A 162 5.60 11.98 -1.26
C PRO A 162 4.47 12.39 -2.24
N SER A 163 4.39 11.73 -3.40
CA SER A 163 3.35 11.93 -4.42
C SER A 163 1.99 11.34 -4.02
N GLY A 164 1.89 10.66 -2.88
CA GLY A 164 0.66 9.99 -2.43
C GLY A 164 0.51 8.54 -2.90
N ASP A 165 1.44 8.02 -3.71
CA ASP A 165 1.49 6.61 -4.09
C ASP A 165 1.61 5.72 -2.84
N VAL A 166 0.82 4.63 -2.78
CA VAL A 166 0.82 3.66 -1.68
C VAL A 166 1.04 2.26 -2.25
N ILE A 167 1.99 1.53 -1.68
CA ILE A 167 2.32 0.16 -2.07
C ILE A 167 2.18 -0.74 -0.84
N PHE A 168 1.45 -1.84 -1.00
CA PHE A 168 1.35 -2.91 -0.02
C PHE A 168 2.24 -4.07 -0.48
N ASP A 169 3.21 -4.44 0.34
CA ASP A 169 4.14 -5.54 0.11
C ASP A 169 3.87 -6.66 1.12
N TRP A 170 3.58 -7.85 0.61
CA TRP A 170 3.23 -9.00 1.44
C TRP A 170 4.48 -9.74 1.92
N GLN A 171 4.62 -9.89 3.24
CA GLN A 171 5.74 -10.61 3.85
C GLN A 171 5.28 -11.57 4.94
N THR A 172 6.04 -12.63 5.15
CA THR A 172 5.75 -13.66 6.16
C THR A 172 6.33 -13.36 7.54
N SER A 173 7.07 -12.26 7.69
CA SER A 173 7.59 -11.81 8.99
C SER A 173 7.77 -10.28 9.04
N ARG A 174 8.14 -9.76 10.22
CA ARG A 174 8.44 -8.32 10.45
C ARG A 174 9.94 -8.02 10.48
N GLU A 175 10.76 -8.89 9.92
CA GLU A 175 12.20 -8.71 9.96
C GLU A 175 12.67 -7.54 9.08
N HIS A 176 13.72 -6.85 9.53
CA HIS A 176 14.33 -5.75 8.79
C HIS A 176 14.90 -6.15 7.41
N ARG A 177 15.12 -7.44 7.16
CA ARG A 177 15.56 -7.94 5.85
C ARG A 177 14.56 -7.63 4.74
N HIS A 178 13.27 -7.55 5.05
CA HIS A 178 12.23 -7.21 4.07
C HIS A 178 12.39 -5.77 3.57
N LEU A 179 12.75 -4.84 4.45
CA LEU A 179 13.13 -3.49 4.06
C LEU A 179 14.38 -3.51 3.16
N ALA A 180 15.38 -4.33 3.48
CA ALA A 180 16.58 -4.43 2.66
C ALA A 180 16.35 -5.05 1.27
N GLN A 181 15.33 -5.90 1.12
CA GLN A 181 14.91 -6.48 -0.16
C GLN A 181 14.02 -5.51 -0.96
N TRP A 182 13.17 -4.75 -0.25
CA TRP A 182 12.24 -3.85 -0.88
C TRP A 182 12.92 -2.55 -1.35
N PHE A 183 13.80 -1.94 -0.55
CA PHE A 183 14.53 -0.74 -0.95
C PHE A 183 15.66 -1.08 -1.94
N ASP A 184 15.75 -0.30 -3.01
CA ASP A 184 16.83 -0.45 -3.99
C ASP A 184 18.20 -0.19 -3.35
N GLU A 185 19.25 -0.82 -3.88
CA GLU A 185 20.59 -0.73 -3.31
C GLU A 185 21.12 0.71 -3.26
N ASN A 186 20.71 1.59 -4.17
CA ASN A 186 21.20 2.97 -4.22
C ASN A 186 20.29 3.97 -3.51
N PHE A 187 19.28 3.52 -2.77
CA PHE A 187 18.38 4.42 -2.06
C PHE A 187 19.13 5.21 -0.98
N GLU A 188 19.04 6.54 -1.08
CA GLU A 188 19.42 7.50 -0.04
C GLU A 188 18.23 8.39 0.26
N GLY A 189 17.95 8.63 1.55
CA GLY A 189 16.74 9.35 1.93
C GLY A 189 16.32 9.15 3.37
N VAL A 190 15.05 9.48 3.64
CA VAL A 190 14.46 9.40 4.97
C VAL A 190 13.33 8.37 5.00
N LEU A 191 13.39 7.47 5.98
CA LEU A 191 12.34 6.53 6.32
C LEU A 191 11.56 7.02 7.53
N LEU A 192 10.32 7.45 7.33
CA LEU A 192 9.41 7.86 8.40
C LEU A 192 8.58 6.65 8.85
N SER A 193 8.75 6.25 10.10
CA SER A 193 8.02 5.10 10.66
C SER A 193 7.74 5.29 12.15
N ASP A 194 7.12 4.28 12.75
CA ASP A 194 6.96 4.20 14.19
C ASP A 194 8.29 3.85 14.91
N GLY A 195 8.19 3.38 16.15
CA GLY A 195 9.35 3.01 16.96
C GLY A 195 9.79 1.55 16.81
N TYR A 196 9.27 0.81 15.84
CA TYR A 196 9.59 -0.61 15.70
C TYR A 196 11.06 -0.82 15.30
N GLN A 197 11.71 -1.79 15.95
CA GLN A 197 13.17 -1.97 15.90
C GLN A 197 13.67 -2.30 14.49
N ALA A 198 12.85 -2.94 13.65
CA ALA A 198 13.26 -3.30 12.28
C ALA A 198 13.67 -2.09 11.45
N TYR A 199 12.98 -0.95 11.63
CA TYR A 199 13.30 0.30 10.93
C TYR A 199 14.65 0.89 11.35
N ALA A 200 14.94 0.87 12.65
CA ALA A 200 16.22 1.33 13.18
C ALA A 200 17.37 0.42 12.70
N ALA A 201 17.17 -0.90 12.80
CA ALA A 201 18.15 -1.91 12.36
C ALA A 201 18.47 -1.77 10.86
N TYR A 202 17.46 -1.52 10.02
CA TYR A 202 17.67 -1.26 8.60
C TYR A 202 18.52 0.01 8.37
N CYS A 203 18.19 1.13 9.02
CA CYS A 203 18.96 2.37 8.85
C CYS A 203 20.41 2.22 9.34
N GLU A 204 20.63 1.53 10.46
CA GLU A 204 21.98 1.22 10.97
C GLU A 204 22.77 0.34 10.00
N LEU A 205 22.13 -0.66 9.39
CA LEU A 205 22.75 -1.50 8.37
C LEU A 205 23.18 -0.67 7.15
N GLN A 206 22.35 0.27 6.69
CA GLN A 206 22.70 1.15 5.57
C GLN A 206 23.82 2.14 5.95
N ALA A 207 23.82 2.66 7.18
CA ALA A 207 24.90 3.51 7.68
C ALA A 207 26.26 2.78 7.71
N ARG A 208 26.29 1.51 8.13
CA ARG A 208 27.50 0.66 8.04
C ARG A 208 27.99 0.48 6.61
N ARG A 209 27.07 0.49 5.63
CA ARG A 209 27.35 0.47 4.19
C ARG A 209 27.66 1.85 3.60
N ARG A 210 27.87 2.87 4.43
CA ARG A 210 28.16 4.26 4.05
C ARG A 210 27.08 4.95 3.23
N LYS A 211 25.82 4.49 3.31
CA LYS A 211 24.68 5.12 2.63
C LYS A 211 23.99 6.13 3.53
N LYS A 212 23.43 7.17 2.92
CA LYS A 212 22.71 8.25 3.63
C LYS A 212 21.23 7.92 3.81
N VAL A 213 20.93 6.87 4.58
CA VAL A 213 19.56 6.53 4.96
C VAL A 213 19.32 6.90 6.42
N ARG A 214 18.38 7.82 6.65
CA ARG A 214 18.03 8.30 8.00
C ARG A 214 16.63 7.85 8.39
N ARG A 215 16.41 7.65 9.69
CA ARG A 215 15.06 7.44 10.23
C ARG A 215 14.45 8.74 10.72
N ALA A 216 13.18 8.95 10.43
CA ALA A 216 12.32 9.91 11.11
C ALA A 216 11.32 9.16 12.00
N ALA A 217 11.17 9.60 13.25
CA ALA A 217 10.22 8.98 14.18
C ALA A 217 8.87 9.69 14.18
N CYS A 218 7.79 8.92 14.16
CA CYS A 218 6.42 9.43 14.17
C CYS A 218 6.05 10.08 15.53
N LEU A 219 5.79 11.40 15.54
CA LEU A 219 5.40 12.13 16.76
C LEU A 219 4.02 11.69 17.29
N ALA A 220 3.11 11.24 16.42
CA ALA A 220 1.79 10.76 16.84
C ALA A 220 1.90 9.54 17.78
N HIS A 221 2.86 8.65 17.56
CA HIS A 221 3.09 7.50 18.46
C HIS A 221 3.63 7.94 19.84
N ILE A 222 4.51 8.93 19.87
CA ILE A 222 4.98 9.54 21.13
C ILE A 222 3.80 10.15 21.88
N ARG A 223 2.98 10.94 21.18
CA ARG A 223 1.77 11.58 21.74
C ARG A 223 0.80 10.57 22.34
N ARG A 224 0.45 9.50 21.63
CA ARG A 224 -0.49 8.45 22.09
C ARG A 224 -0.06 7.82 23.42
N LYS A 225 1.24 7.59 23.62
CA LYS A 225 1.76 7.04 24.88
C LYS A 225 1.58 8.01 26.05
N PHE A 226 1.78 9.31 25.83
CA PHE A 226 1.48 10.32 26.84
C PHE A 226 -0.03 10.43 27.11
N GLU A 227 -0.89 10.38 26.09
CA GLU A 227 -2.35 10.35 26.28
C GLU A 227 -2.78 9.17 27.17
N ALA A 228 -2.22 7.98 26.95
CA ALA A 228 -2.49 6.80 27.77
C ALA A 228 -2.02 6.93 29.23
N ALA A 229 -1.02 7.79 29.48
CA ALA A 229 -0.44 8.08 30.80
C ALA A 229 -1.09 9.29 31.50
N LEU A 230 -2.06 9.97 30.88
CA LEU A 230 -2.65 11.23 31.39
C LEU A 230 -3.15 11.14 32.83
N LYS A 231 -3.75 10.00 33.22
CA LYS A 231 -4.30 9.80 34.56
C LYS A 231 -3.24 9.70 35.67
N GLU A 232 -2.00 9.36 35.36
CA GLU A 232 -0.95 9.16 36.38
C GLU A 232 -0.42 10.49 36.94
N ARG A 233 -0.21 11.48 36.07
CA ARG A 233 0.21 12.84 36.45
C ARG A 233 -0.47 13.89 35.55
N PRO A 234 -1.75 14.23 35.81
CA PRO A 234 -2.56 15.03 34.89
C PRO A 234 -1.93 16.37 34.50
N ALA A 235 -1.44 17.15 35.48
CA ALA A 235 -0.86 18.47 35.20
C ALA A 235 0.39 18.39 34.32
N VAL A 236 1.30 17.46 34.62
CA VAL A 236 2.57 17.28 33.88
C VAL A 236 2.30 16.76 32.47
N VAL A 237 1.47 15.72 32.35
CA VAL A 237 1.16 15.12 31.05
C VAL A 237 0.35 16.07 30.18
N ALA A 238 -0.60 16.81 30.74
CA ALA A 238 -1.33 17.84 30.01
C ALA A 238 -0.40 18.95 29.49
N TRP A 239 0.60 19.36 30.27
CA TRP A 239 1.61 20.30 29.79
C TRP A 239 2.42 19.73 28.61
N ILE A 240 2.87 18.47 28.69
CA ILE A 240 3.56 17.79 27.58
C ILE A 240 2.69 17.77 26.32
N LEU A 241 1.43 17.35 26.45
CA LEU A 241 0.49 17.30 25.33
C LEU A 241 0.21 18.69 24.73
N LYS A 242 0.19 19.75 25.55
CA LYS A 242 0.09 21.14 25.06
C LYS A 242 1.30 21.55 24.22
N GLN A 243 2.52 21.14 24.59
CA GLN A 243 3.72 21.40 23.79
C GLN A 243 3.67 20.66 22.45
N ILE A 244 3.26 19.38 22.46
CA ILE A 244 3.06 18.60 21.24
C ILE A 244 1.98 19.24 20.35
N ALA A 245 0.86 19.69 20.93
CA ALA A 245 -0.19 20.38 20.20
C ALA A 245 0.31 21.70 19.57
N ALA A 246 1.24 22.41 20.22
CA ALA A 246 1.86 23.61 19.65
C ALA A 246 2.68 23.30 18.39
N LEU A 247 3.41 22.18 18.38
CA LEU A 247 4.12 21.72 17.18
C LEU A 247 3.15 21.44 16.02
N TYR A 248 2.04 20.75 16.31
CA TYR A 248 1.01 20.47 15.30
C TYR A 248 0.32 21.74 14.77
N ARG A 249 0.16 22.78 15.59
CA ARG A 249 -0.37 24.07 15.12
C ARG A 249 0.58 24.74 14.12
N ILE A 250 1.90 24.65 14.35
CA ILE A 250 2.90 25.17 13.40
C ILE A 250 2.86 24.40 12.09
N GLU A 251 2.79 23.07 12.14
CA GLU A 251 2.72 22.24 10.92
C GLU A 251 1.43 22.49 10.12
N ARG A 252 0.30 22.69 10.80
CA ARG A 252 -0.97 23.05 10.16
C ARG A 252 -0.90 24.41 9.49
N ASP A 253 -0.37 25.41 10.18
CA ASP A 253 -0.16 26.76 9.64
C ASP A 253 0.72 26.73 8.37
N LEU A 254 1.77 25.90 8.36
CA LEU A 254 2.60 25.67 7.17
C LEU A 254 1.85 24.98 6.02
N GLU A 255 0.97 24.04 6.33
CA GLU A 255 0.16 23.32 5.34
C GLU A 255 -0.92 24.22 4.72
N ASP A 256 -1.65 24.97 5.55
CA ASP A 256 -2.73 25.87 5.14
C ASP A 256 -2.24 26.98 4.20
N HIS A 257 -0.98 27.42 4.35
CA HIS A 257 -0.34 28.43 3.49
C HIS A 257 0.47 27.83 2.33
N GLY A 258 0.41 26.52 2.10
CA GLY A 258 1.13 25.87 0.99
C GLY A 258 2.65 26.02 1.06
N ALA A 259 3.23 26.05 2.26
CA ALA A 259 4.65 26.32 2.45
C ALA A 259 5.55 25.31 1.72
N THR A 260 6.53 25.83 0.98
CA THR A 260 7.56 25.01 0.31
C THR A 260 8.44 24.29 1.32
N THR A 261 9.22 23.32 0.84
CA THR A 261 10.18 22.55 1.64
C THR A 261 11.18 23.42 2.39
N GLU A 262 11.68 24.49 1.77
CA GLU A 262 12.66 25.42 2.33
C GLU A 262 12.03 26.28 3.43
N VAL A 263 10.81 26.79 3.18
CA VAL A 263 10.05 27.57 4.15
C VAL A 263 9.72 26.71 5.37
N ARG A 264 9.29 25.47 5.17
CA ARG A 264 9.03 24.51 6.25
C ARG A 264 10.27 24.32 7.12
N ALA A 265 11.43 24.04 6.53
CA ALA A 265 12.68 23.86 7.28
C ALA A 265 13.05 25.10 8.11
N ARG A 266 12.99 26.31 7.50
CA ARG A 266 13.29 27.57 8.19
C ARG A 266 12.32 27.84 9.35
N VAL A 267 11.03 27.66 9.12
CA VAL A 267 9.99 27.88 10.15
C VAL A 267 10.13 26.88 11.28
N ARG A 268 10.40 25.60 10.98
CA ARG A 268 10.65 24.56 11.99
C ARG A 268 11.86 24.92 12.85
N HIS A 269 12.94 25.42 12.26
CA HIS A 269 14.12 25.85 13.02
C HIS A 269 13.83 27.04 13.95
N ASN A 270 12.97 27.98 13.53
CA ASN A 270 12.66 29.18 14.32
C ASN A 270 11.57 28.96 15.37
N ARG A 271 10.52 28.18 15.05
CA ARG A 271 9.32 28.02 15.89
C ARG A 271 9.22 26.64 16.55
N SER A 272 9.56 25.57 15.84
CA SER A 272 9.42 24.19 16.37
C SER A 272 10.60 23.75 17.23
N LEU A 273 11.83 24.08 16.83
CA LEU A 273 13.05 23.70 17.55
C LEU A 273 13.11 24.22 19.01
N PRO A 274 12.71 25.48 19.32
CA PRO A 274 12.64 25.93 20.71
C PRO A 274 11.70 25.08 21.58
N LEU A 275 10.52 24.72 21.06
CA LEU A 275 9.55 23.88 21.74
C LEU A 275 10.08 22.46 21.96
N ILE A 276 10.76 21.90 20.97
CA ILE A 276 11.41 20.59 21.09
C ILE A 276 12.51 20.62 22.13
N ARG A 277 13.37 21.65 22.14
CA ARG A 277 14.42 21.80 23.17
C ARG A 277 13.82 21.89 24.57
N LEU A 278 12.75 22.66 24.75
CA LEU A 278 12.02 22.76 26.01
C LEU A 278 11.44 21.41 26.44
N LEU A 279 10.74 20.74 25.53
CA LEU A 279 10.15 19.43 25.76
C LEU A 279 11.24 18.41 26.14
N GLY A 280 12.34 18.35 25.40
CA GLY A 280 13.45 17.43 25.64
C GLY A 280 14.10 17.61 27.01
N LYS A 281 14.28 18.86 27.46
CA LYS A 281 14.76 19.16 28.81
C LYS A 281 13.79 18.63 29.87
N ALA A 282 12.48 18.89 29.69
CA ALA A 282 11.46 18.41 30.61
C ALA A 282 11.38 16.87 30.66
N LEU A 283 11.43 16.19 29.52
CA LEU A 283 11.41 14.73 29.46
C LEU A 283 12.62 14.10 30.16
N LYS A 284 13.83 14.65 29.94
CA LYS A 284 15.05 14.20 30.63
C LYS A 284 14.96 14.41 32.14
N HIS A 285 14.50 15.58 32.58
CA HIS A 285 14.30 15.87 33.99
C HIS A 285 13.30 14.90 34.63
N LEU A 286 12.13 14.71 34.00
CA LEU A 286 11.12 13.76 34.47
C LEU A 286 11.64 12.33 34.52
N SER A 287 12.38 11.88 33.52
CA SER A 287 12.98 10.55 33.51
C SER A 287 14.01 10.33 34.62
N ALA A 288 14.62 11.39 35.16
CA ALA A 288 15.56 11.32 36.28
C ALA A 288 14.86 11.37 37.65
N THR A 289 13.56 11.68 37.71
CA THR A 289 12.78 11.62 38.95
C THR A 289 12.37 10.18 39.28
N ALA A 290 11.87 9.93 40.50
CA ALA A 290 11.40 8.63 40.97
C ALA A 290 10.09 8.15 40.30
N ILE A 291 10.05 8.13 38.96
CA ILE A 291 8.97 7.54 38.16
C ILE A 291 9.30 6.07 37.94
N ARG A 292 8.34 5.19 38.26
CA ARG A 292 8.52 3.75 38.05
C ARG A 292 8.64 3.45 36.55
N PRO A 293 9.70 2.75 36.07
CA PRO A 293 9.90 2.49 34.64
C PRO A 293 8.74 1.76 33.96
N LYS A 294 8.05 0.86 34.69
CA LYS A 294 6.89 0.07 34.22
C LYS A 294 5.55 0.79 34.35
N SER A 295 5.52 2.04 34.83
CA SER A 295 4.30 2.85 34.78
C SER A 295 4.03 3.33 33.35
N ARG A 296 2.79 3.72 33.02
CA ARG A 296 2.49 4.22 31.67
C ARG A 296 3.29 5.48 31.36
N LEU A 297 3.49 6.35 32.35
CA LEU A 297 4.34 7.52 32.20
C LEU A 297 5.81 7.13 32.01
N GLY A 298 6.32 6.14 32.76
CA GLY A 298 7.66 5.60 32.59
C GLY A 298 7.90 5.05 31.18
N GLU A 299 6.97 4.26 30.67
CA GLU A 299 7.01 3.72 29.31
C GLU A 299 6.94 4.84 28.24
N ALA A 300 6.10 5.85 28.45
CA ALA A 300 6.00 7.00 27.56
C ALA A 300 7.30 7.81 27.52
N LEU A 301 7.94 8.05 28.67
CA LEU A 301 9.23 8.73 28.77
C LEU A 301 10.33 7.93 28.09
N HIS A 302 10.43 6.63 28.40
CA HIS A 302 11.43 5.74 27.80
C HIS A 302 11.30 5.70 26.28
N TYR A 303 10.07 5.54 25.78
CA TYR A 303 9.81 5.56 24.35
C TYR A 303 10.17 6.92 23.72
N ALA A 304 9.69 8.03 24.28
CA ALA A 304 9.95 9.36 23.74
C ALA A 304 11.45 9.68 23.67
N LEU A 305 12.21 9.33 24.72
CA LEU A 305 13.66 9.54 24.77
C LEU A 305 14.40 8.62 23.79
N GLY A 306 13.98 7.37 23.63
CA GLY A 306 14.56 6.45 22.65
C GLY A 306 14.29 6.87 21.20
N GLN A 307 13.15 7.52 20.94
CA GLN A 307 12.80 8.06 19.61
C GLN A 307 13.34 9.47 19.36
N TRP A 308 13.92 10.12 20.37
CA TRP A 308 14.19 11.56 20.36
C TRP A 308 15.10 12.01 19.22
N SER A 309 16.22 11.31 19.00
CA SER A 309 17.16 11.64 17.91
C SER A 309 16.51 11.53 16.54
N ALA A 310 15.81 10.42 16.27
CA ALA A 310 15.10 10.22 15.00
C ALA A 310 13.93 11.22 14.83
N MET A 311 13.31 11.68 15.91
CA MET A 311 12.29 12.72 15.85
C MET A 311 12.88 14.06 15.36
N HIS A 312 14.16 14.36 15.58
CA HIS A 312 14.75 15.63 15.10
C HIS A 312 14.86 15.67 13.57
N THR A 313 14.82 14.53 12.88
CA THR A 313 14.96 14.46 11.42
C THR A 313 13.92 15.30 10.67
N PHE A 314 12.69 15.45 11.18
CA PHE A 314 11.70 16.29 10.51
C PHE A 314 12.04 17.79 10.58
N LEU A 315 12.84 18.24 11.55
CA LEU A 315 13.25 19.64 11.64
C LEU A 315 14.21 20.02 10.52
N ASP A 316 15.13 19.11 10.19
CA ASP A 316 16.18 19.34 9.21
C ASP A 316 15.65 19.22 7.77
N ASP A 317 14.67 18.34 7.54
CA ASP A 317 14.15 18.03 6.21
C ASP A 317 12.68 18.44 6.06
N GLY A 318 12.45 19.53 5.33
CA GLY A 318 11.12 20.07 5.04
C GLY A 318 10.17 19.12 4.29
N ARG A 319 10.70 18.08 3.64
CA ARG A 319 9.92 17.05 2.94
C ARG A 319 9.27 16.05 3.89
N VAL A 320 9.86 15.88 5.09
CA VAL A 320 9.42 14.91 6.08
C VAL A 320 8.23 15.47 6.85
N ALA A 321 7.17 14.68 6.98
CA ALA A 321 6.04 15.00 7.85
C ALA A 321 6.38 14.72 9.32
N ILE A 322 5.71 15.46 10.21
CA ILE A 322 5.88 15.28 11.67
C ILE A 322 5.38 13.91 12.17
N ASP A 323 4.49 13.24 11.42
CA ASP A 323 3.96 11.93 11.77
C ASP A 323 3.59 11.06 10.55
N ASN A 324 3.30 9.79 10.85
CA ASN A 324 2.96 8.74 9.90
C ASN A 324 1.46 8.47 9.78
N ASN A 325 0.58 9.37 10.28
CA ASN A 325 -0.86 9.13 10.33
C ASN A 325 -1.48 8.91 8.93
N SER A 326 -0.85 9.43 7.89
CA SER A 326 -1.27 9.19 6.51
C SER A 326 -1.23 7.71 6.14
N THR A 327 -0.13 7.04 6.45
CA THR A 327 0.09 5.61 6.16
C THR A 327 -0.82 4.75 7.01
N GLU A 328 -1.00 5.12 8.29
CA GLU A 328 -1.97 4.47 9.16
C GLU A 328 -3.42 4.58 8.63
N ARG A 329 -3.79 5.71 8.01
CA ARG A 329 -5.10 5.85 7.36
C ARG A 329 -5.24 4.91 6.16
N ASP A 330 -4.19 4.75 5.36
CA ASP A 330 -4.21 3.85 4.20
C ASP A 330 -4.41 2.39 4.66
N ILE A 331 -3.80 1.99 5.78
CA ILE A 331 -3.95 0.67 6.41
C ILE A 331 -5.37 0.40 6.93
N ARG A 332 -6.17 1.43 7.24
CA ARG A 332 -7.52 1.22 7.80
C ARG A 332 -8.43 0.44 6.86
N SER A 333 -8.25 0.57 5.54
CA SER A 333 -9.00 -0.23 4.56
C SER A 333 -8.76 -1.73 4.81
N THR A 334 -7.50 -2.15 4.95
CA THR A 334 -7.15 -3.53 5.30
C THR A 334 -7.78 -3.98 6.61
N ALA A 335 -7.89 -3.10 7.63
CA ALA A 335 -8.56 -3.42 8.89
C ALA A 335 -10.08 -3.66 8.71
N VAL A 336 -10.74 -2.93 7.81
CA VAL A 336 -12.13 -3.19 7.41
C VAL A 336 -12.22 -4.50 6.63
N GLY A 337 -11.32 -4.71 5.67
CA GLY A 337 -11.23 -5.93 4.87
C GLY A 337 -11.09 -7.19 5.71
N LYS A 338 -10.27 -7.18 6.76
CA LYS A 338 -10.09 -8.29 7.72
C LYS A 338 -11.38 -8.75 8.41
N LYS A 339 -12.46 -7.97 8.38
CA LYS A 339 -13.79 -8.39 8.86
C LYS A 339 -14.57 -9.20 7.82
N ASN A 340 -14.21 -9.08 6.55
CA ASN A 340 -14.87 -9.69 5.40
C ASN A 340 -14.14 -10.91 4.84
N TRP A 341 -12.87 -11.12 5.21
CA TRP A 341 -12.08 -12.28 4.83
C TRP A 341 -11.24 -12.78 6.01
N LEU A 342 -11.07 -14.10 6.13
CA LEU A 342 -10.48 -14.74 7.31
C LEU A 342 -8.95 -14.83 7.27
N CYS A 343 -8.40 -15.06 6.08
CA CYS A 343 -6.98 -15.29 5.87
C CYS A 343 -6.57 -15.05 4.41
N VAL A 344 -5.28 -14.83 4.19
CA VAL A 344 -4.63 -14.87 2.88
C VAL A 344 -3.98 -16.24 2.70
N SER A 345 -4.01 -16.82 1.51
CA SER A 345 -3.30 -18.08 1.23
C SER A 345 -1.82 -17.79 0.94
N ARG A 346 -0.91 -18.60 1.49
CA ARG A 346 0.50 -18.56 1.10
C ARG A 346 0.66 -19.21 -0.28
N LYS A 347 1.30 -18.53 -1.22
CA LYS A 347 1.83 -19.16 -2.44
C LYS A 347 2.98 -20.08 -2.00
N GLU A 348 2.81 -21.39 -2.15
CA GLU A 348 3.93 -22.32 -1.99
C GLU A 348 4.91 -22.06 -3.13
N VAL A 349 6.21 -21.98 -2.83
CA VAL A 349 7.25 -21.58 -3.79
C VAL A 349 7.43 -22.62 -4.92
N ASN A 350 6.70 -23.74 -4.89
CA ASN A 350 6.73 -24.78 -5.91
C ASN A 350 5.42 -25.00 -6.67
N ASP A 351 4.38 -24.20 -6.43
CA ASP A 351 3.20 -24.17 -7.30
C ASP A 351 3.05 -22.74 -7.85
N VAL A 352 3.40 -22.59 -9.12
CA VAL A 352 3.01 -21.42 -9.91
C VAL A 352 1.47 -21.38 -9.89
N GLU A 353 0.92 -20.19 -9.63
CA GLU A 353 -0.52 -19.88 -9.49
C GLU A 353 -1.14 -20.04 -8.08
N LYS A 354 -1.96 -19.05 -7.70
CA LYS A 354 -2.80 -18.97 -6.48
C LYS A 354 -2.19 -18.28 -5.25
N ALA A 355 -2.08 -16.96 -5.33
CA ALA A 355 -2.60 -16.05 -4.30
C ALA A 355 -2.44 -14.58 -4.74
N ALA A 356 -3.57 -13.91 -4.99
CA ALA A 356 -3.72 -12.47 -5.07
C ALA A 356 -4.22 -11.88 -3.75
#